data_AF-A0A7U6GFA7-F1
#
_entry.id   AF-A0A7U6GFA7-F1
#
_cell.length_a   1.000
_cell.length_b   1.000
_cell.length_c   1.000
_cell.angle_alpha   90.00
_cell.angle_beta   90.00
_cell.angle_gamma   90.00
#
_symmetry.space_group_name_H-M   'P 1'
#
loop_
_entity.id
_entity.type
_entity.pdbx_description
1 polymer ?
#
loop_
_entity_poly.entity_id
_entity_poly.type
_entity_poly.pdbx_seq_one_letter_code
_entity_poly.pdbx_strand_id
1 'polypeptide(L)'
;MGVTYYQFTAIDKHSGLVFAKVYENKTSRNTKLFIKEDIKYFGFSVAKVQTDNGTEFMGEFDKYLNELGIGYYYNYLRKPKTNDNVERVIRTIGEELWFIEGINYTIDHLNNSTIL
;
A
#
# COMPACT_ATOMS: atom_id res chain seq x y z
N MET A 1 24.77 8.58 5.44
CA MET A 1 23.97 7.79 4.48
C MET A 1 22.53 7.84 4.96
N GLY A 2 21.59 8.26 4.11
CA GLY A 2 20.17 8.27 4.47
C GLY A 2 19.57 6.86 4.35
N VAL A 3 18.63 6.52 5.22
CA VAL A 3 17.83 5.31 5.09
C VAL A 3 16.61 5.65 4.24
N THR A 4 16.36 4.87 3.19
CA THR A 4 15.15 5.00 2.37
C THR A 4 14.15 3.95 2.82
N TYR A 5 12.92 4.38 3.10
CA TYR A 5 11.81 3.49 3.39
C TYR A 5 10.77 3.57 2.27
N TYR A 6 9.99 2.50 2.12
CA TYR A 6 8.95 2.37 1.10
C TYR A 6 7.58 2.28 1.76
N GLN A 7 6.72 3.26 1.48
CA GLN A 7 5.32 3.23 1.86
C GLN A 7 4.52 2.38 0.87
N PHE A 8 3.72 1.48 1.41
CA PHE A 8 2.68 0.75 0.69
C PHE A 8 1.33 1.30 1.18
N THR A 9 0.41 1.56 0.25
CA THR A 9 -0.90 2.13 0.56
C THR A 9 -1.99 1.46 -0.25
N ALA A 10 -3.05 1.05 0.43
CA ALA A 10 -4.27 0.54 -0.14
C ALA A 10 -5.40 1.51 0.19
N ILE A 11 -6.27 1.76 -0.79
CA ILE A 11 -7.44 2.61 -0.63
C ILE A 11 -8.63 1.87 -1.21
N ASP A 12 -9.65 1.64 -0.38
CA ASP A 12 -10.93 1.15 -0.87
C ASP A 12 -11.71 2.31 -1.52
N LYS A 13 -12.03 2.18 -2.81
CA LYS A 13 -12.68 3.26 -3.57
C LYS A 13 -14.13 3.52 -3.17
N HIS A 14 -14.78 2.56 -2.49
CA HIS A 14 -16.18 2.69 -2.12
C HIS A 14 -16.38 3.33 -0.74
N SER A 15 -15.69 2.81 0.27
CA SER A 15 -15.75 3.28 1.66
C SER A 15 -14.81 4.45 1.94
N GLY A 16 -13.74 4.59 1.15
CA GLY A 16 -12.67 5.56 1.42
C GLY A 16 -11.74 5.14 2.55
N LEU A 17 -11.83 3.90 3.06
CA LEU A 17 -10.87 3.37 4.03
C LEU A 17 -9.48 3.28 3.41
N VAL A 18 -8.48 3.61 4.22
CA VAL A 18 -7.08 3.66 3.81
C VAL A 18 -6.24 2.85 4.78
N PHE A 19 -5.39 1.99 4.24
CA PHE A 19 -4.41 1.25 5.00
C PHE A 19 -3.02 1.54 4.46
N ALA A 20 -2.07 1.87 5.34
CA ALA A 20 -0.71 2.18 4.94
C ALA A 20 0.30 1.55 5.90
N LYS A 21 1.42 1.04 5.34
CA LYS A 21 2.56 0.53 6.11
C LYS A 21 3.87 0.86 5.43
N VAL A 22 4.94 0.85 6.22
CA VAL A 22 6.29 1.13 5.76
C VAL A 22 7.15 -0.13 5.81
N TYR A 23 7.96 -0.33 4.77
CA TYR A 23 8.92 -1.42 4.64
C TYR A 23 10.28 -0.89 4.21
N GLU A 24 11.33 -1.64 4.54
CA GLU A 24 12.72 -1.35 4.14
C GLU A 24 12.97 -1.57 2.65
N ASN A 25 12.20 -2.44 1.99
CA ASN A 25 12.42 -2.81 0.60
C ASN A 25 11.10 -2.94 -0.17
N LYS A 26 11.12 -2.54 -1.45
CA LYS A 26 10.00 -2.71 -2.37
C LYS A 26 10.08 -4.07 -3.08
N THR A 27 9.54 -5.12 -2.44
CA THR A 27 9.62 -6.51 -2.94
C THR A 27 8.26 -7.19 -2.95
N SER A 28 8.07 -8.18 -3.83
CA SER A 28 6.82 -8.96 -3.93
C SER A 28 6.42 -9.65 -2.63
N ARG A 29 7.40 -10.13 -1.86
CA ARG A 29 7.18 -10.68 -0.53
C ARG A 29 6.57 -9.65 0.43
N ASN A 30 7.10 -8.43 0.44
CA ASN A 30 6.58 -7.36 1.29
C ASN A 30 5.19 -6.92 0.83
N THR A 31 4.94 -6.84 -0.47
CA THR A 31 3.60 -6.57 -1.02
C THR A 31 2.59 -7.63 -0.60
N LYS A 32 2.96 -8.91 -0.60
CA LYS A 32 2.12 -10.01 -0.10
C LYS A 32 1.82 -9.88 1.39
N LEU A 33 2.82 -9.54 2.21
CA LEU A 33 2.61 -9.32 3.64
C LEU A 33 1.67 -8.13 3.87
N PHE A 34 1.87 -7.04 3.13
CA PHE A 34 1.03 -5.86 3.16
C PHE A 34 -0.44 -6.19 2.86
N ILE A 35 -0.73 -6.84 1.73
CA ILE A 35 -2.13 -7.13 1.35
C ILE A 35 -2.81 -8.12 2.30
N LYS A 36 -2.06 -9.03 2.93
CA LYS A 36 -2.59 -9.93 3.95
C LYS A 36 -3.06 -9.16 5.19
N GLU A 37 -2.31 -8.14 5.59
CA GLU A 37 -2.68 -7.28 6.71
C GLU A 37 -3.80 -6.31 6.34
N ASP A 38 -3.77 -5.76 5.13
CA ASP A 38 -4.81 -4.89 4.55
C ASP A 38 -6.19 -5.55 4.53
N ILE A 39 -6.28 -6.77 3.99
CA ILE A 39 -7.55 -7.54 3.95
C ILE A 39 -8.09 -7.77 5.36
N LYS A 40 -7.21 -8.04 6.33
CA LYS A 40 -7.60 -8.22 7.73
C LYS A 40 -8.09 -6.90 8.33
N TYR A 41 -7.44 -5.79 8.00
CA TYR A 41 -7.77 -4.45 8.49
C TYR A 41 -9.14 -3.99 7.97
N PHE A 42 -9.39 -4.09 6.65
CA PHE A 42 -10.68 -3.72 6.07
C PHE A 42 -11.85 -4.55 6.59
N GLY A 43 -11.61 -5.81 6.97
CA GLY A 43 -12.63 -6.66 7.60
C GLY A 43 -13.78 -7.05 6.67
N PHE A 44 -13.65 -6.80 5.37
CA PHE A 44 -14.59 -7.21 4.32
C PHE A 44 -13.89 -7.93 3.17
N SER A 45 -14.68 -8.66 2.38
CA SER A 45 -14.15 -9.40 1.23
C SER A 45 -13.67 -8.46 0.12
N VAL A 46 -12.38 -8.53 -0.19
CA VAL A 46 -11.79 -7.81 -1.33
C VAL A 46 -12.03 -8.59 -2.61
N ALA A 47 -12.88 -8.07 -3.49
CA ALA A 47 -13.21 -8.74 -4.75
C ALA A 47 -12.13 -8.52 -5.83
N LYS A 48 -11.53 -7.33 -5.85
CA LYS A 48 -10.58 -6.91 -6.89
C LYS A 48 -9.50 -6.02 -6.31
N VAL A 49 -8.27 -6.22 -6.77
CA VAL A 49 -7.12 -5.37 -6.47
C VAL A 49 -6.60 -4.77 -7.77
N GLN A 50 -6.27 -3.48 -7.72
CA GLN A 50 -5.74 -2.72 -8.84
C GLN A 50 -4.43 -2.05 -8.43
N THR A 51 -3.36 -2.29 -9.17
CA THR A 51 -2.02 -1.72 -8.91
C THR A 51 -1.47 -1.05 -10.16
N ASP A 52 -0.34 -0.35 -10.02
CA ASP A 52 0.48 0.03 -11.17
C ASP A 52 1.31 -1.17 -11.70
N ASN A 53 2.09 -0.93 -12.76
CA ASN A 53 2.91 -1.95 -13.42
C ASN A 53 4.26 -2.22 -12.71
N GLY A 54 4.35 -1.97 -11.41
CA GLY A 54 5.54 -2.26 -10.60
C GLY A 54 5.89 -3.74 -10.54
N THR A 55 7.18 -4.05 -10.52
CA THR A 55 7.70 -5.43 -10.45
C THR A 55 7.45 -6.07 -9.08
N GLU A 56 7.27 -5.26 -8.04
CA GLU A 56 6.86 -5.70 -6.71
C GLU A 56 5.45 -6.32 -6.67
N PHE A 57 4.68 -6.23 -7.74
CA PHE A 57 3.37 -6.86 -7.84
C PHE A 57 3.39 -8.17 -8.64
N MET A 58 4.58 -8.70 -8.95
CA MET A 58 4.77 -9.97 -9.65
C MET A 58 5.46 -11.00 -8.75
N GLY A 59 5.15 -12.29 -8.88
CA GLY A 59 5.75 -13.39 -8.13
C GLY A 59 4.92 -13.87 -6.94
N GLU A 60 5.26 -13.44 -5.72
CA GLU A 60 4.58 -13.89 -4.52
C GLU A 60 3.21 -13.23 -4.32
N PHE A 61 3.09 -11.96 -4.70
CA PHE A 61 1.88 -11.17 -4.53
C PHE A 61 0.73 -11.60 -5.45
N ASP A 62 0.95 -11.62 -6.76
CA ASP A 62 -0.07 -12.02 -7.74
C ASP A 62 -0.49 -13.48 -7.56
N LYS A 63 0.45 -14.37 -7.24
CA LYS A 63 0.15 -15.75 -6.86
C LYS A 63 -0.77 -15.81 -5.64
N TYR A 64 -0.50 -15.01 -4.61
CA TYR A 64 -1.34 -14.97 -3.41
C TYR A 64 -2.75 -14.46 -3.69
N LEU A 65 -2.91 -13.42 -4.53
CA LEU A 65 -4.23 -12.95 -4.95
C LEU A 65 -5.00 -14.03 -5.73
N ASN A 66 -4.30 -14.77 -6.61
CA ASN A 66 -4.88 -15.87 -7.35
C ASN A 66 -5.36 -17.01 -6.43
N GLU A 67 -4.55 -17.40 -5.44
CA GLU A 67 -4.91 -18.40 -4.42
C GLU A 67 -6.16 -18.02 -3.61
N LEU A 68 -6.38 -16.72 -3.39
CA LEU A 68 -7.58 -16.19 -2.72
C LEU A 68 -8.78 -15.99 -3.65
N GLY A 69 -8.62 -16.21 -4.97
CA GLY A 69 -9.67 -15.93 -5.96
C GLY A 69 -9.97 -14.43 -6.15
N ILE A 70 -9.03 -13.56 -5.78
CA ILE A 70 -9.18 -12.10 -5.91
C ILE A 70 -8.79 -11.68 -7.33
N GLY A 71 -9.67 -10.95 -8.00
CA GLY A 71 -9.38 -10.44 -9.35
C GLY A 71 -8.27 -9.40 -9.32
N TYR A 72 -7.21 -9.60 -10.10
CA TYR A 72 -6.05 -8.71 -10.12
C TYR A 72 -5.91 -7.99 -11.47
N TYR A 73 -5.76 -6.67 -11.44
CA TYR A 73 -5.67 -5.83 -12.64
C TYR A 73 -4.55 -4.80 -12.53
N TYR A 74 -3.81 -4.64 -13.62
CA TYR A 74 -2.88 -3.54 -13.79
C TYR A 74 -3.61 -2.29 -14.28
N ASN A 75 -3.14 -1.12 -13.85
CA ASN A 75 -3.57 0.16 -14.41
C ASN A 75 -3.26 0.22 -15.92
N TYR A 76 -4.32 0.27 -16.75
CA TYR A 76 -4.19 0.77 -18.12
C TYR A 76 -3.84 2.27 -18.08
N LEU A 77 -3.01 2.73 -19.03
CA LEU A 77 -2.59 4.13 -19.13
C LEU A 77 -3.80 5.09 -19.16
N ARG A 78 -4.03 5.75 -18.02
CA ARG A 78 -4.77 7.01 -17.71
C ARG A 78 -6.29 7.08 -17.92
N LYS A 79 -7.01 7.24 -16.80
CA LYS A 79 -8.05 8.28 -16.61
C LYS A 79 -7.65 9.19 -15.43
N PRO A 80 -7.34 10.48 -15.65
CA PRO A 80 -6.65 11.32 -14.67
C PRO A 80 -7.47 11.71 -13.43
N LYS A 81 -8.75 12.10 -13.59
CA LYS A 81 -9.51 12.74 -12.49
C LYS A 81 -9.71 11.89 -11.22
N THR A 82 -9.74 10.56 -11.32
CA THR A 82 -9.94 9.69 -10.15
C THR A 82 -8.62 9.36 -9.43
N ASN A 83 -7.49 9.47 -10.14
CA ASN A 83 -6.18 9.21 -9.56
C ASN A 83 -5.67 10.40 -8.74
N ASP A 84 -6.05 11.63 -9.09
CA ASP A 84 -5.60 12.84 -8.39
C ASP A 84 -5.90 12.81 -6.87
N ASN A 85 -7.07 12.27 -6.48
CA ASN A 85 -7.43 12.15 -5.06
C ASN A 85 -6.61 11.04 -4.36
N VAL A 86 -6.37 9.92 -5.03
CA VAL A 86 -5.55 8.82 -4.52
C VAL A 86 -4.10 9.26 -4.34
N GLU A 87 -3.54 9.94 -5.35
CA GLU A 87 -2.19 10.50 -5.30
C GLU A 87 -2.05 11.53 -4.17
N ARG A 88 -3.06 12.37 -3.94
CA ARG A 88 -3.09 13.29 -2.80
C ARG A 88 -3.07 12.57 -1.46
N VAL A 89 -3.91 11.55 -1.25
CA VAL A 89 -3.94 10.79 0.00
C VAL A 89 -2.61 10.10 0.25
N ILE A 90 -2.04 9.43 -0.76
CA ILE A 90 -0.75 8.75 -0.66
C ILE A 90 0.35 9.75 -0.26
N ARG A 91 0.36 10.93 -0.90
CA ARG A 91 1.33 12.00 -0.61
C ARG A 91 1.14 12.58 0.79
N THR A 92 -0.10 12.86 1.21
CA THR A 92 -0.40 13.36 2.55
C THR A 92 0.05 12.36 3.62
N ILE A 93 -0.17 11.06 3.44
CA ILE A 93 0.36 10.03 4.35
C ILE A 93 1.89 10.07 4.37
N GLY A 94 2.52 10.21 3.20
CA GLY A 94 3.97 10.35 3.07
C GLY A 94 4.52 11.53 3.87
N GLU A 95 3.94 12.70 3.67
CA GLU A 95 4.38 13.98 4.22
C GLU A 95 4.03 14.13 5.72
N GLU A 96 2.79 13.85 6.12
CA GLU A 96 2.30 14.14 7.47
C GLU A 96 2.59 13.02 8.47
N LEU A 97 2.69 11.76 8.02
CA LEU A 97 2.88 10.62 8.92
C LEU A 97 4.34 10.15 9.00
N TRP A 98 5.04 10.13 7.86
CA TRP A 98 6.41 9.60 7.81
C TRP A 98 7.48 10.68 7.80
N PHE A 99 7.16 11.88 7.30
CA PHE A 99 8.09 13.00 7.19
C PHE A 99 8.03 13.93 8.41
N ILE A 100 8.25 13.38 9.61
CA ILE A 100 8.56 14.22 10.77
C ILE A 100 10.06 14.47 10.76
N GLU A 101 10.46 15.63 10.23
CA GLU A 101 11.87 16.04 10.20
C GLU A 101 12.50 16.01 11.60
N GLY A 102 13.62 15.29 11.74
CA GLY A 102 14.49 15.37 12.92
C GLY A 102 14.39 14.25 13.95
N ILE A 103 13.65 13.18 13.71
CA ILE A 103 13.52 12.06 14.66
C ILE A 103 13.94 10.73 13.99
N ASN A 104 14.88 10.00 14.61
CA ASN A 104 15.30 8.67 14.16
C ASN A 104 14.21 7.63 14.50
N TYR A 105 13.31 7.32 13.57
CA TYR A 105 12.31 6.28 13.75
C TYR A 105 12.77 4.92 13.23
N THR A 106 12.39 3.84 13.91
CA THR A 106 12.46 2.47 13.40
C THR A 106 11.19 2.13 12.63
N ILE A 107 11.24 1.14 11.72
CA ILE A 107 10.04 0.63 11.03
C ILE A 107 8.95 0.23 12.04
N ASP A 108 9.33 -0.40 13.14
CA ASP A 108 8.39 -0.77 14.20
C ASP A 108 7.74 0.45 14.83
N HIS A 109 8.47 1.55 15.02
CA HIS A 109 7.89 2.79 15.53
C HIS A 109 6.86 3.37 14.55
N LEU A 110 7.20 3.42 13.25
CA LEU A 110 6.31 3.93 12.21
C LEU A 110 5.02 3.09 12.11
N ASN A 111 5.14 1.77 12.12
CA ASN A 111 3.98 0.88 11.99
C ASN A 111 3.14 0.75 13.28
N ASN A 112 3.71 0.96 14.48
CA ASN A 112 2.95 0.91 15.75
C ASN A 112 2.24 2.23 16.08
N SER A 113 2.64 3.34 15.46
CA SER A 113 2.03 4.66 15.68
C SER A 113 0.73 4.86 14.91
N THR A 114 0.35 3.90 14.06
CA THR A 114 -0.68 4.14 13.03
C THR A 114 -1.54 2.90 12.80
N ILE A 115 -2.80 2.99 13.23
CA ILE A 115 -3.94 2.36 12.56
C ILE A 115 -4.80 3.55 12.13
N LEU A 116 -4.78 3.89 10.84
CA LEU A 116 -5.73 4.84 10.24
C LEU A 116 -7.01 4.10 9.92
#